data_AF-A0A847PS01-F1
#
_entry.id   AF-A0A847PS01-F1
#
_cell.length_a   1.000
_cell.length_b   1.000
_cell.length_c   1.000
_cell.angle_alpha   90.00
_cell.angle_beta   90.00
_cell.angle_gamma   90.00
#
_symmetry.space_group_name_H-M   'P 1'
#
loop_
_entity.id
_entity.type
_entity.pdbx_description
1 polymer ?
#
loop_
_entity_poly.entity_id
_entity_poly.type
_entity_poly.pdbx_seq_one_letter_code
_entity_poly.pdbx_strand_id
1 'polypeptide(L)'
;VSLEQLKDDLNDYDPKLIDYYGKNEVSFSRGNKIDFSSNKENIYKDISARVYQTRNSIVHSKEGDKPKYIPYQHEKQLLHEISLIKIISEEIIIQSSEVLFDSE
;
A
#
# COMPACT_ATOMS: atom_id res chain seq x y z
N VAL A 1 4.64 -3.73 12.41
CA VAL A 1 3.73 -2.65 12.01
C VAL A 1 2.49 -2.68 12.87
N SER A 2 2.30 -1.67 13.72
CA SER A 2 1.02 -1.46 14.40
C SER A 2 -0.03 -1.00 13.38
N LEU A 3 -1.24 -1.59 13.41
CA LEU A 3 -2.31 -1.18 12.50
C LEU A 3 -2.80 0.24 12.81
N GLU A 4 -2.83 0.63 14.08
CA GLU A 4 -3.24 1.98 14.46
C GLU A 4 -2.22 3.01 13.98
N GLN A 5 -0.92 2.73 14.16
CA GLN A 5 0.14 3.59 13.63
C GLN A 5 0.04 3.75 12.10
N LEU A 6 -0.18 2.64 11.38
CA LEU A 6 -0.38 2.70 9.92
C LEU A 6 -1.59 3.59 9.54
N LYS A 7 -2.69 3.56 10.30
CA LYS A 7 -3.85 4.42 10.03
C LYS A 7 -3.51 5.88 10.29
N ASP A 8 -2.79 6.16 11.36
CA ASP A 8 -2.35 7.51 11.72
C ASP A 8 -1.41 8.07 10.66
N ASP A 9 -0.37 7.32 10.27
CA ASP A 9 0.58 7.73 9.23
C ASP A 9 -0.09 7.96 7.87
N LEU A 10 -1.07 7.12 7.52
CA LEU A 10 -1.86 7.31 6.30
C LEU A 10 -2.70 8.59 6.35
N ASN A 11 -3.33 8.88 7.49
CA ASN A 11 -4.12 10.09 7.67
C ASN A 11 -3.24 11.36 7.68
N ASP A 12 -2.06 11.29 8.30
CA ASP A 12 -1.10 12.39 8.34
C ASP A 12 -0.50 12.69 6.95
N TYR A 13 -0.26 11.64 6.16
CA TYR A 13 0.21 11.79 4.78
C TYR A 13 -0.86 12.40 3.86
N ASP A 14 -2.06 11.83 3.85
CA ASP A 14 -3.24 12.41 3.21
C ASP A 14 -4.52 11.81 3.84
N PRO A 15 -5.38 12.62 4.48
CA PRO A 15 -6.56 12.15 5.20
C PRO A 15 -7.60 11.46 4.32
N LYS A 16 -7.46 11.50 2.99
CA LYS A 16 -8.33 10.82 2.04
C LYS A 16 -7.89 9.38 1.75
N LEU A 17 -6.69 8.96 2.13
CA LEU A 17 -6.15 7.65 1.75
C LEU A 17 -6.90 6.48 2.37
N ILE A 18 -7.29 6.57 3.64
CA ILE A 18 -8.09 5.52 4.29
C ILE A 18 -9.40 5.30 3.53
N ASP A 19 -10.10 6.39 3.20
CA ASP A 19 -11.34 6.34 2.41
C ASP A 19 -11.09 5.80 1.00
N TYR A 20 -10.01 6.25 0.36
CA TYR A 20 -9.63 5.81 -0.98
C TYR A 20 -9.40 4.29 -1.03
N TYR A 21 -8.57 3.75 -0.14
CA TYR A 21 -8.27 2.31 -0.11
C TYR A 21 -9.49 1.46 0.26
N GLY A 22 -10.38 1.97 1.11
CA GLY A 22 -11.62 1.29 1.47
C GLY A 22 -12.65 1.24 0.33
N LYS A 23 -12.65 2.24 -0.56
CA LYS A 23 -13.66 2.37 -1.63
C LYS A 23 -13.17 1.95 -3.02
N ASN A 24 -11.87 1.96 -3.27
CA ASN A 24 -11.32 1.79 -4.61
C ASN A 24 -10.49 0.51 -4.73
N GLU A 25 -10.88 -0.33 -5.69
CA GLU A 25 -9.99 -1.34 -6.25
C GLU A 25 -8.95 -0.68 -7.16
N VAL A 26 -7.74 -1.23 -7.23
CA VAL A 26 -6.72 -0.72 -8.16
C VAL A 26 -7.08 -1.12 -9.58
N SER A 27 -7.53 -0.17 -10.39
CA SER A 27 -8.12 -0.42 -11.72
C SER A 27 -7.26 -1.29 -12.65
N PHE A 28 -5.94 -1.13 -12.61
CA PHE A 28 -5.02 -1.82 -13.50
C PHE A 28 -4.48 -3.16 -12.97
N SER A 29 -4.67 -3.45 -11.69
CA SER A 29 -4.17 -4.68 -11.05
C SER A 29 -5.25 -5.55 -10.42
N ARG A 30 -6.47 -5.02 -10.31
CA ARG A 30 -7.53 -5.57 -9.48
C ARG A 30 -7.13 -5.74 -8.01
N GLY A 31 -6.27 -4.84 -7.55
CA GLY A 31 -5.82 -4.76 -6.17
C GLY A 31 -7.01 -4.57 -5.22
N ASN A 32 -7.21 -5.49 -4.29
CA ASN A 32 -8.35 -5.50 -3.37
C ASN A 32 -8.52 -4.16 -2.61
N LYS A 33 -9.78 -3.82 -2.31
CA LYS A 33 -10.11 -2.80 -1.30
C LYS A 33 -9.64 -3.27 0.07
N ILE A 34 -9.33 -2.32 0.96
CA ILE A 34 -8.92 -2.62 2.34
C ILE A 34 -10.05 -2.20 3.28
N ASP A 35 -10.71 -3.17 3.90
CA ASP A 35 -11.74 -2.88 4.90
C ASP A 35 -11.10 -2.61 6.27
N PHE A 36 -10.74 -1.34 6.53
CA PHE A 36 -10.15 -0.91 7.80
C PHE A 36 -11.08 -1.05 9.02
N SER A 37 -12.35 -1.41 8.83
CA SER A 37 -13.29 -1.75 9.91
C SER A 37 -13.31 -3.24 10.28
N SER A 38 -12.63 -4.08 9.49
CA SER A 38 -12.52 -5.52 9.72
C SER A 38 -11.55 -5.86 10.86
N ASN A 39 -11.37 -7.15 11.13
CA ASN A 39 -10.35 -7.60 12.08
C ASN A 39 -8.93 -7.43 11.48
N LYS A 40 -7.94 -7.35 12.37
CA LYS A 40 -6.53 -7.11 12.04
C LYS A 40 -5.96 -8.10 11.00
N GLU A 41 -6.32 -9.36 11.10
CA GLU A 41 -5.85 -10.43 10.19
C GLU A 41 -6.36 -10.22 8.77
N ASN A 42 -7.65 -9.90 8.63
CA ASN A 42 -8.27 -9.59 7.34
C ASN A 42 -7.68 -8.32 6.73
N ILE A 43 -7.44 -7.28 7.53
CA ILE A 43 -6.84 -6.04 7.04
C ILE A 43 -5.44 -6.28 6.47
N TYR A 44 -4.59 -7.02 7.19
CA TYR A 44 -3.27 -7.36 6.66
C TYR A 44 -3.32 -8.25 5.43
N LYS A 45 -4.28 -9.17 5.38
CA LYS A 45 -4.51 -10.00 4.19
C LYS A 45 -4.88 -9.15 2.98
N ASP A 46 -5.76 -8.17 3.16
CA ASP A 46 -6.17 -7.26 2.09
C ASP A 46 -5.01 -6.38 1.61
N ILE A 47 -4.24 -5.79 2.54
CA ILE A 47 -3.04 -5.01 2.23
C ILE A 47 -2.03 -5.85 1.44
N SER A 48 -1.70 -7.05 1.95
CA SER A 48 -0.74 -7.96 1.32
C SER A 48 -1.18 -8.36 -0.09
N ALA A 49 -2.45 -8.74 -0.25
CA ALA A 49 -3.02 -9.09 -1.55
C ALA A 49 -2.96 -7.92 -2.53
N ARG A 50 -3.35 -6.72 -2.08
CA ARG A 50 -3.32 -5.48 -2.89
C ARG A 50 -1.90 -5.16 -3.37
N VAL A 51 -0.91 -5.16 -2.47
CA VAL A 51 0.50 -4.91 -2.81
C VAL A 51 1.02 -5.94 -3.81
N TYR A 52 0.74 -7.23 -3.57
CA TYR A 52 1.16 -8.31 -4.45
C TYR A 52 0.56 -8.17 -5.86
N GLN A 53 -0.75 -7.95 -5.95
CA GLN A 53 -1.46 -7.78 -7.22
C GLN A 53 -0.92 -6.58 -8.00
N THR A 54 -0.76 -5.43 -7.33
CA THR A 54 -0.21 -4.21 -7.93
C THR A 54 1.20 -4.44 -8.48
N ARG A 55 2.11 -5.01 -7.67
CA ARG A 55 3.47 -5.34 -8.12
C ARG A 55 3.46 -6.28 -9.31
N ASN A 56 2.61 -7.30 -9.26
CA ASN A 56 2.50 -8.30 -10.33
C ASN A 56 2.06 -7.68 -11.66
N SER A 57 1.05 -6.81 -11.64
CA SER A 57 0.56 -6.13 -12.86
C SER A 57 1.56 -5.13 -13.45
N ILE A 58 2.47 -4.58 -12.65
CA ILE A 58 3.55 -3.71 -13.15
C ILE A 58 4.64 -4.56 -13.82
N VAL A 59 5.12 -5.61 -13.13
CA VAL A 59 6.20 -6.46 -13.64
C VAL A 59 5.81 -7.20 -14.91
N HIS A 60 4.58 -7.72 -14.96
CA HIS A 60 4.07 -8.46 -16.12
C HIS A 60 3.26 -7.57 -17.09
N SER A 61 3.46 -6.24 -17.03
CA SER A 61 2.73 -5.27 -17.86
C SER A 61 2.88 -5.49 -19.37
N LYS A 62 3.87 -6.28 -19.82
CA LYS A 62 4.10 -6.60 -21.24
C LYS A 62 3.59 -7.99 -21.66
N GLU A 63 3.00 -8.78 -20.76
CA GLU A 63 2.67 -10.20 -21.00
C GLU A 63 1.15 -10.48 -20.95
N GLY A 64 0.59 -11.21 -21.92
CA GLY A 64 -0.81 -11.71 -21.92
C GLY A 64 -1.93 -10.68 -22.15
N ASP A 65 -3.19 -11.04 -21.85
CA ASP A 65 -4.42 -10.25 -22.11
C ASP A 65 -5.13 -9.70 -20.84
N LYS A 66 -4.51 -9.84 -19.66
CA LYS A 66 -5.10 -9.40 -18.38
C LYS A 66 -5.07 -7.87 -18.20
N PRO A 67 -5.80 -7.28 -17.23
CA PRO A 67 -5.64 -5.87 -16.87
C PRO A 67 -4.17 -5.59 -16.51
N LYS A 68 -3.61 -4.51 -17.07
CA LYS A 68 -2.18 -4.19 -16.92
C LYS A 68 -1.97 -2.74 -16.58
N TYR A 69 -0.84 -2.49 -15.91
CA TYR A 69 -0.31 -1.16 -15.77
C TYR A 69 0.05 -0.55 -17.15
N ILE A 70 -0.31 0.71 -17.36
CA ILE A 70 -0.02 1.49 -18.57
C ILE A 70 0.57 2.81 -18.06
N PRO A 71 1.83 3.14 -18.41
CA PRO A 71 2.45 4.39 -18.02
C PRO A 71 1.60 5.61 -18.37
N TYR A 72 1.62 6.62 -17.50
CA TYR A 72 0.87 7.89 -17.61
C TYR A 72 -0.66 7.77 -17.51
N GLN A 73 -1.27 6.67 -17.95
CA GLN A 73 -2.71 6.44 -17.80
C GLN A 73 -3.09 6.05 -16.37
N HIS A 74 -2.24 5.25 -15.71
CA HIS A 74 -2.49 4.70 -14.38
C HIS A 74 -1.68 5.38 -13.27
N GLU A 75 -1.06 6.53 -13.57
CA GLU A 75 -0.14 7.23 -12.66
C GLU A 75 -0.81 7.62 -11.34
N LYS A 76 -2.03 8.18 -11.39
CA LYS A 76 -2.75 8.60 -10.17
C LYS A 76 -3.04 7.43 -9.25
N GLN A 77 -3.50 6.29 -9.80
CA GLN A 77 -3.72 5.09 -9.00
C GLN A 77 -2.40 4.57 -8.44
N LEU A 78 -1.36 4.52 -9.26
CA LEU A 78 -0.04 4.04 -8.85
C LEU A 78 0.57 4.89 -7.72
N LEU A 79 0.37 6.21 -7.72
CA LEU A 79 0.88 7.09 -6.66
C LEU A 79 0.32 6.72 -5.28
N HIS A 80 -0.97 6.38 -5.19
CA HIS A 80 -1.55 5.87 -3.94
C HIS A 80 -0.92 4.52 -3.53
N GLU A 81 -0.71 3.61 -4.47
CA GLU A 81 -0.08 2.32 -4.14
C GLU A 81 1.38 2.49 -3.69
N ILE A 82 2.11 3.45 -4.26
CA ILE A 82 3.47 3.80 -3.84
C ILE A 82 3.46 4.37 -2.42
N SER A 83 2.54 5.27 -2.08
CA SER A 83 2.48 5.85 -0.73
C SER A 83 2.18 4.78 0.32
N LEU A 84 1.24 3.86 0.04
CA LEU A 84 0.96 2.73 0.93
C LEU A 84 2.21 1.88 1.20
N ILE A 85 2.91 1.47 0.14
CA ILE A 85 4.11 0.62 0.27
C ILE A 85 5.21 1.38 1.02
N LYS A 86 5.40 2.66 0.72
CA LYS A 86 6.41 3.51 1.36
C LYS A 86 6.19 3.58 2.87
N ILE A 87 4.97 3.94 3.30
CA ILE A 87 4.64 4.10 4.72
C ILE A 87 4.81 2.77 5.47
N ILE A 88 4.30 1.66 4.92
CA ILE A 88 4.50 0.33 5.53
C ILE A 88 5.99 -0.01 5.65
N SER A 89 6.78 0.32 4.62
CA SER A 89 8.21 0.02 4.61
C SER A 89 8.97 0.86 5.64
N GLU A 90 8.67 2.16 5.74
CA GLU A 90 9.24 3.06 6.74
C GLU A 90 8.92 2.57 8.15
N GLU A 91 7.67 2.18 8.41
CA GLU A 91 7.26 1.63 9.70
C GLU A 91 8.00 0.33 10.07
N ILE A 92 8.21 -0.57 9.09
CA ILE A 92 9.01 -1.79 9.32
C ILE A 92 10.45 -1.41 9.67
N ILE A 93 11.06 -0.49 8.92
CA ILE A 93 12.44 -0.06 9.13
C ILE A 93 12.59 0.55 10.53
N ILE A 94 11.73 1.51 10.89
CA ILE A 94 11.77 2.18 12.19
C ILE A 94 11.62 1.15 13.33
N GLN A 95 10.62 0.27 13.25
CA GLN A 95 10.34 -0.72 14.30
C GLN A 95 11.39 -1.84 14.39
N SER A 96 12.16 -2.08 13.33
CA SER A 96 13.21 -3.11 13.30
C SER A 96 14.62 -2.56 13.49
N SER A 97 14.77 -1.24 13.49
CA SER A 97 16.06 -0.57 13.67
C SER A 97 16.51 -0.51 15.13
N GLU A 98 17.81 -0.53 15.35
CA GLU A 98 18.43 -0.19 16.63
C GLU A 98 18.92 1.26 16.58
N VAL A 99 18.58 2.04 17.60
CA VAL A 99 19.10 3.41 17.73
C VAL A 99 20.55 3.32 18.20
N LEU A 100 21.47 3.69 17.31
CA LEU A 100 22.87 3.88 17.68
C LEU A 100 23.02 5.27 18.31
N PHE A 101 23.31 5.32 19.60
CA PHE A 101 23.74 6.56 20.25
C PHE A 101 25.24 6.75 19.96
N ASP A 102 25.59 7.83 19.28
CA ASP A 102 26.98 8.30 19.28
C ASP A 102 27.27 8.88 20.66
N SER A 103 28.16 8.23 21.40
CA SER A 103 28.70 8.76 22.66
C SER A 103 29.67 9.90 22.33
N GLU A 104 29.20 11.15 22.46
CA GLU A 104 30.06 12.33 22.60
C GLU A 104 30.71 12.38 23.99
#